data_AF-A0A4Z0GLK4-F1
#
_entry.id   AF-A0A4Z0GLK4-F1
#
_cell.length_a   1.000
_cell.length_b   1.000
_cell.length_c   1.000
_cell.angle_alpha   90.00
_cell.angle_beta   90.00
_cell.angle_gamma   90.00
#
_symmetry.space_group_name_H-M   'P 1'
#
loop_
_entity.id
_entity.type
_entity.pdbx_description
1 polymer ?
#
loop_
_entity_poly.entity_id
_entity_poly.type
_entity_poly.pdbx_seq_one_letter_code
_entity_poly.pdbx_strand_id
1 'polypeptide(L)'
;DLAVPARPGGSGGYGQVRRWIEINGTRHQISRPTLVLGRSTDADVRIDDPGVSRRHCEIRVGTPSTIQDLGSTNGIVVDGQHTTRATLRDGSRVVVGSTTIVYRQAEG
;
A
#
# COMPACT_ATOMS: atom_id res chain seq x y z
N ASP A 1 -20.99 -0.58 41.53
CA ASP A 1 -20.36 -1.43 40.52
C ASP A 1 -21.41 -1.79 39.48
N LEU A 2 -21.47 -1.05 38.36
CA LEU A 2 -22.40 -1.33 37.27
C LEU A 2 -21.64 -1.08 35.98
N ALA A 3 -21.27 -2.17 35.32
CA ALA A 3 -20.52 -2.19 34.09
C ALA A 3 -21.29 -1.46 32.98
N VAL A 4 -20.62 -0.50 32.35
CA VAL A 4 -21.03 0.07 31.06
C VAL A 4 -20.76 -1.01 30.01
N PRO A 5 -21.73 -1.48 29.21
CA PRO A 5 -21.38 -2.26 28.05
C PRO A 5 -20.63 -1.35 27.09
N ALA A 6 -19.36 -1.67 26.83
CA ALA A 6 -18.64 -1.12 25.70
C ALA A 6 -19.45 -1.46 24.45
N ARG A 7 -20.17 -0.48 23.92
CA ARG A 7 -20.73 -0.54 22.58
C ARG A 7 -19.53 -0.80 21.65
N PRO A 8 -19.46 -1.88 20.87
CA PRO A 8 -18.56 -1.86 19.73
C PRO A 8 -19.00 -0.67 18.89
N GLY A 9 -18.12 0.33 18.77
CA GLY A 9 -18.35 1.49 17.94
C GLY A 9 -18.56 1.03 16.51
N GLY A 10 -19.82 0.79 16.14
CA GLY A 10 -20.26 0.73 14.76
C GLY A 10 -20.14 2.13 14.18
N SER A 11 -18.96 2.46 13.69
CA SER A 11 -18.71 3.69 12.95
C SER A 11 -18.81 3.40 11.45
N GLY A 12 -20.05 3.47 10.96
CA GLY A 12 -20.37 3.94 9.60
C GLY A 12 -20.00 3.04 8.42
N GLY A 13 -21.04 2.45 7.80
CA GLY A 13 -20.99 1.98 6.42
C GLY A 13 -20.85 3.14 5.42
N TYR A 14 -19.67 3.77 5.39
CA TYR A 14 -19.13 4.27 4.13
C TYR A 14 -18.59 3.04 3.42
N GLY A 15 -19.07 2.73 2.22
CA GLY A 15 -18.68 1.53 1.47
C GLY A 15 -17.21 1.19 1.70
N GLN A 16 -16.94 0.12 2.45
CA GLN A 16 -15.58 -0.17 2.88
C GLN A 16 -14.81 -0.62 1.66
N VAL A 17 -14.15 0.34 1.00
CA VAL A 17 -13.30 0.06 -0.13
C VAL A 17 -12.16 -0.82 0.38
N ARG A 18 -12.24 -2.11 0.07
CA ARG A 18 -11.21 -3.08 0.37
C ARG A 18 -10.04 -2.80 -0.56
N ARG A 19 -8.86 -2.67 0.02
CA ARG A 19 -7.63 -2.35 -0.70
C ARG A 19 -6.62 -3.45 -0.44
N TRP A 20 -5.97 -3.91 -1.48
CA TRP A 20 -4.88 -4.86 -1.37
C TRP A 20 -3.85 -4.60 -2.46
N ILE A 21 -2.65 -5.10 -2.24
CA ILE A 21 -1.61 -5.13 -3.26
C ILE A 21 -1.29 -6.58 -3.61
N GLU A 22 -0.95 -6.82 -4.87
CA GLU A 22 -0.56 -8.12 -5.38
C GLU A 22 0.93 -8.07 -5.71
N ILE A 23 1.73 -8.91 -5.06
CA ILE A 23 3.19 -8.96 -5.18
C ILE A 23 3.60 -10.42 -5.34
N ASN A 24 4.31 -10.74 -6.44
CA ASN A 24 4.74 -12.12 -6.72
C ASN A 24 3.60 -13.17 -6.60
N GLY A 25 2.39 -12.78 -7.02
CA GLY A 25 1.18 -13.62 -6.91
C GLY A 25 0.55 -13.71 -5.51
N THR A 26 1.15 -13.08 -4.49
CA THR A 26 0.61 -13.03 -3.13
C THR A 26 -0.19 -11.74 -2.93
N ARG A 27 -1.36 -11.86 -2.29
CA ARG A 27 -2.21 -10.72 -1.96
C ARG A 27 -1.91 -10.24 -0.54
N HIS A 28 -1.62 -8.95 -0.39
CA HIS A 28 -1.41 -8.31 0.90
C HIS A 28 -2.50 -7.25 1.13
N GLN A 29 -3.33 -7.48 2.15
CA GLN A 29 -4.41 -6.56 2.47
C GLN A 29 -3.88 -5.28 3.14
N ILE A 30 -4.40 -4.13 2.70
CA ILE A 30 -4.07 -2.84 3.29
C ILE A 30 -5.11 -2.49 4.35
N SER A 31 -4.76 -2.67 5.61
CA SER A 31 -5.63 -2.39 6.76
C SER A 31 -5.31 -1.05 7.44
N ARG A 32 -4.23 -0.38 7.04
CA ARG A 32 -3.71 0.87 7.64
C ARG A 32 -3.86 2.03 6.66
N PRO A 33 -3.94 3.29 7.14
CA PRO A 33 -3.99 4.47 6.27
C PRO A 33 -2.70 4.68 5.44
N THR A 34 -1.60 4.12 5.93
CA THR A 34 -0.28 4.19 5.31
C THR A 34 0.33 2.79 5.29
N LEU A 35 1.01 2.44 4.20
CA LEU A 35 1.70 1.18 4.00
C LEU A 35 3.09 1.43 3.42
N VAL A 36 4.13 1.06 4.16
CA VAL A 36 5.52 1.18 3.70
C VAL A 36 5.96 -0.13 3.04
N LEU A 37 6.53 -0.02 1.85
CA LEU A 37 7.13 -1.14 1.13
C LEU A 37 8.64 -1.00 1.08
N GLY A 38 9.35 -2.11 1.28
CA GLY A 38 10.80 -2.13 1.23
C GLY A 38 11.38 -3.49 1.59
N ARG A 39 12.71 -3.60 1.56
CA ARG A 39 13.42 -4.84 1.87
C ARG A 39 13.67 -5.05 3.38
N SER A 40 13.57 -3.98 4.17
CA SER A 40 13.83 -4.04 5.61
C SER A 40 12.67 -4.66 6.38
N THR A 41 12.95 -5.18 7.57
CA THR A 41 11.92 -5.61 8.53
C THR A 41 11.11 -4.45 9.11
N ASP A 42 11.56 -3.21 8.88
CA ASP A 42 10.88 -1.97 9.26
C ASP A 42 9.73 -1.60 8.30
N ALA A 43 9.67 -2.22 7.11
CA ALA A 43 8.58 -2.02 6.16
C ALA A 43 7.35 -2.87 6.54
N ASP A 44 6.14 -2.34 6.35
CA ASP A 44 4.90 -3.10 6.52
C ASP A 44 4.84 -4.29 5.56
N VAL A 45 5.36 -4.09 4.34
CA VAL A 45 5.45 -5.12 3.30
C VAL A 45 6.89 -5.31 2.93
N ARG A 46 7.42 -6.47 3.31
CA ARG A 46 8.77 -6.88 2.98
C ARG A 46 8.83 -7.44 1.57
N ILE A 47 9.68 -6.84 0.74
CA ILE A 47 9.98 -7.30 -0.62
C ILE A 47 11.41 -7.83 -0.63
N ASP A 48 11.56 -9.13 -0.90
CA ASP A 48 12.88 -9.77 -0.99
C ASP A 48 13.46 -9.57 -2.39
N ASP A 49 13.92 -8.34 -2.65
CA ASP A 49 14.49 -7.93 -3.93
C ASP A 49 15.72 -7.05 -3.68
N PRO A 50 16.90 -7.39 -4.23
CA PRO A 50 18.12 -6.64 -3.99
C PRO A 50 18.11 -5.23 -4.59
N GLY A 51 17.27 -4.97 -5.59
CA GLY A 51 17.02 -3.66 -6.17
C GLY A 51 16.05 -2.79 -5.35
N VAL A 52 15.45 -3.34 -4.29
CA VAL A 52 14.54 -2.62 -3.40
C VAL A 52 15.28 -2.10 -2.17
N SER A 53 15.06 -0.82 -1.88
CA SER A 53 15.67 -0.13 -0.74
C SER A 53 15.00 -0.55 0.58
N ARG A 54 15.65 -0.28 1.72
CA ARG A 54 15.14 -0.65 3.05
C ARG A 54 13.72 -0.14 3.29
N ARG A 55 13.50 1.15 3.02
CA ARG A 55 12.21 1.83 2.91
C ARG A 55 12.20 2.43 1.52
N HIS A 56 11.49 1.81 0.59
CA HIS A 56 11.57 2.14 -0.83
C HIS A 56 10.46 3.12 -1.21
N CYS A 57 9.22 2.78 -0.89
CA CYS A 57 8.08 3.63 -1.16
C CYS A 57 7.00 3.50 -0.08
N GLU A 58 6.11 4.47 -0.04
CA GLU A 58 4.97 4.54 0.86
C GLU A 58 3.69 4.70 0.05
N ILE A 59 2.70 3.86 0.33
CA ILE A 59 1.33 4.00 -0.17
C ILE A 59 0.50 4.66 0.93
N ARG A 60 -0.14 5.78 0.61
CA ARG A 60 -1.18 6.41 1.43
C ARG A 60 -2.53 6.08 0.82
N VAL A 61 -3.38 5.39 1.58
CA VAL A 61 -4.74 5.10 1.15
C VAL A 61 -5.65 6.28 1.50
N GLY A 62 -6.52 6.63 0.57
CA GLY A 62 -7.42 7.77 0.70
C GLY A 62 -8.21 7.97 -0.58
N THR A 63 -8.79 9.17 -0.69
CA THR A 63 -9.57 9.59 -1.86
C THR A 63 -8.93 10.88 -2.39
N PRO A 64 -7.90 10.80 -3.26
CA PRO A 64 -7.37 9.59 -3.90
C PRO A 64 -6.26 8.89 -3.10
N SER A 65 -5.99 7.63 -3.43
CA SER A 65 -4.82 6.90 -2.91
C SER A 65 -3.57 7.32 -3.68
N THR A 66 -2.42 7.38 -3.01
CA THR A 66 -1.17 7.85 -3.62
C THR A 66 0.01 6.99 -3.21
N ILE A 67 1.03 6.92 -4.05
CA ILE A 67 2.33 6.35 -3.75
C ILE A 67 3.40 7.42 -3.80
N GLN A 68 4.40 7.32 -2.92
CA GLN A 68 5.55 8.19 -2.87
C GLN A 68 6.85 7.38 -2.69
N ASP A 69 7.88 7.72 -3.45
CA ASP A 69 9.23 7.23 -3.27
C ASP A 69 9.87 7.86 -2.02
N LEU A 70 10.58 7.07 -1.22
CA LEU A 70 11.21 7.50 0.03
C LEU A 70 12.73 7.72 -0.10
N GLY A 71 13.21 8.05 -1.31
CA GLY A 71 14.64 8.16 -1.61
C GLY A 71 15.23 6.80 -1.96
N SER A 72 14.51 6.01 -2.76
CA SER A 72 15.02 4.73 -3.20
C SER A 72 16.14 4.88 -4.23
N THR A 73 16.99 3.85 -4.34
CA THR A 73 18.14 3.89 -5.25
C THR A 73 17.74 3.81 -6.71
N ASN A 74 16.70 3.04 -7.03
CA ASN A 74 16.24 2.81 -8.40
C ASN A 74 15.01 3.66 -8.79
N GLY A 75 14.37 4.32 -7.81
CA GLY A 75 13.09 4.99 -7.99
C GLY A 75 11.91 4.02 -8.11
N ILE A 76 10.72 4.58 -8.30
CA ILE A 76 9.50 3.84 -8.60
C ILE A 76 9.03 4.09 -10.04
N VAL A 77 8.44 3.08 -10.66
CA VAL A 77 7.76 3.21 -11.96
C VAL A 77 6.28 2.95 -11.74
N VAL A 78 5.42 3.90 -12.10
CA VAL A 78 3.96 3.76 -11.96
C VAL A 78 3.32 3.82 -13.33
N ASP A 79 2.58 2.78 -13.69
CA ASP A 79 1.90 2.62 -14.98
C ASP A 79 2.83 2.87 -16.20
N GLY A 80 4.10 2.45 -16.07
CA GLY A 80 5.14 2.57 -17.09
C GLY A 80 5.95 3.86 -17.05
N GLN A 81 5.65 4.79 -16.14
CA GLN A 81 6.35 6.07 -16.01
C GLN A 81 7.18 6.16 -14.73
N HIS A 82 8.47 6.49 -14.85
CA HIS A 82 9.32 6.79 -13.69
C HIS A 82 8.83 8.07 -13.00
N THR A 83 8.59 7.98 -11.69
CA THR A 83 8.10 9.11 -10.90
C THR A 83 8.54 8.98 -9.45
N THR A 84 8.47 10.06 -8.69
CA THR A 84 8.67 10.05 -7.23
C THR A 84 7.34 10.09 -6.48
N ARG A 85 6.25 10.42 -7.16
CA ARG A 85 4.89 10.42 -6.60
C ARG A 85 3.85 10.19 -7.69
N ALA A 86 2.86 9.35 -7.40
CA ALA A 86 1.73 9.14 -8.29
C ALA A 86 0.44 8.86 -7.53
N THR A 87 -0.68 9.08 -8.22
CA THR A 87 -1.99 8.66 -7.74
C THR A 87 -2.23 7.21 -8.15
N LEU A 88 -2.66 6.38 -7.21
CA LEU A 88 -3.01 4.99 -7.45
C LEU A 88 -4.51 4.85 -7.72
N ARG A 89 -4.85 4.04 -8.72
CA ARG A 89 -6.21 3.63 -9.06
C ARG A 89 -6.29 2.11 -9.07
N ASP A 90 -7.51 1.57 -9.09
CA ASP A 90 -7.67 0.12 -9.27
C ASP A 90 -6.92 -0.35 -10.52
N GLY A 91 -6.05 -1.34 -10.35
CA GLY A 91 -5.23 -1.89 -11.43
C GLY A 91 -3.91 -1.14 -11.69
N SER A 92 -3.61 -0.05 -10.98
CA SER A 92 -2.32 0.65 -11.12
C SER A 92 -1.15 -0.29 -10.85
N ARG A 93 -0.18 -0.29 -11.75
CA ARG A 93 1.02 -1.13 -11.68
C ARG A 93 2.20 -0.31 -11.20
N VAL A 94 2.82 -0.73 -10.12
CA VAL A 94 4.01 -0.12 -9.54
C VAL A 94 5.16 -1.10 -9.65
N VAL A 95 6.28 -0.69 -10.25
CA VAL A 95 7.52 -1.48 -10.28
C VAL A 95 8.53 -0.84 -9.34
N VAL A 96 9.12 -1.67 -8.47
CA VAL A 96 10.17 -1.31 -7.51
C VAL A 96 11.31 -2.30 -7.65
N GLY A 97 12.51 -1.84 -8.01
CA GLY A 97 13.60 -2.75 -8.37
C GLY A 97 13.20 -3.66 -9.53
N SER A 98 13.22 -4.98 -9.33
CA SER A 98 12.67 -5.97 -10.28
C SER A 98 11.27 -6.49 -9.91
N THR A 99 10.70 -6.02 -8.81
CA THR A 99 9.40 -6.48 -8.32
C THR A 99 8.26 -5.64 -8.87
N THR A 100 7.22 -6.30 -9.39
CA THR A 100 5.98 -5.66 -9.82
C THR A 100 4.90 -5.82 -8.74
N ILE A 101 4.28 -4.71 -8.39
CA ILE A 101 3.20 -4.58 -7.41
C ILE A 101 1.96 -4.08 -8.16
N VAL A 102 0.82 -4.73 -7.97
CA VAL A 102 -0.46 -4.25 -8.54
C VAL A 102 -1.34 -3.75 -7.40
N TYR A 103 -1.74 -2.49 -7.44
CA TYR A 103 -2.71 -1.94 -6.50
C TYR A 103 -4.13 -2.28 -6.95
N ARG A 104 -4.94 -2.80 -6.03
CA ARG A 104 -6.33 -3.15 -6.27
C ARG A 104 -7.21 -2.51 -5.21
N GLN A 105 -8.37 -2.02 -5.64
CA GLN A 105 -9.39 -1.54 -4.74
C GLN A 105 -10.76 -1.99 -5.23
N ALA A 106 -11.59 -2.48 -4.33
CA ALA A 106 -12.96 -2.87 -4.62
C ALA A 106 -13.90 -2.22 -3.61
N GLU A 107 -14.98 -1.61 -4.10
CA GLU A 107 -16.10 -1.22 -3.25
C GLU A 107 -16.77 -2.49 -2.72
N GLY A 108 -17.05 -2.50 -1.42
CA GLY A 108 -17.71 -3.60 -0.73
C GLY A 108 -19.23 -3.49 -0.76
#